data_AF-A0A397Y3E8-F1
#
_entry.id   AF-A0A397Y3E8-F1
#
_cell.length_a   1.000
_cell.length_b   1.000
_cell.length_c   1.000
_cell.angle_alpha   90.00
_cell.angle_beta   90.00
_cell.angle_gamma   90.00
#
_symmetry.space_group_name_H-M   'P 1'
#
loop_
_entity.id
_entity.type
_entity.pdbx_description
1 polymer ?
#
loop_
_entity_poly.entity_id
_entity_poly.type
_entity_poly.pdbx_seq_one_letter_code
_entity_poly.pdbx_strand_id
1 'polypeptide(L)'
;MYAFTSLKACIDGWHHLRKVLVVDGTHMFWKYKGILLSASGQDADCRVFHIAFAVVDSENSDSWKWFSERCAAIFAAKDKMRNVDYKYKGMNQKQMVPRAAEAFKVSEFQKIYDLIKLTDWRCWDYLEKIDKKLWIRSHFEEIRFNLMTSNIAGSLNKALLRARDSSIMALLEFIRRMLTRWFECRRYDISKRQGNIPKIINEIVVEHLVLSTGLLVLPCSTWQFEVTHKPTKYSFVVDLEKRTCSCLEFQMLGLPCRHAIAAASFRKMEYALFVSQYHVKDTWSETVKGIILPIPNPEDINIS
;
A
#
# COMPACT_ATOMS: atom_id res chain seq x y z
N MET A 1 -6.07 29.53 2.99
CA MET A 1 -7.28 28.90 3.57
C MET A 1 -7.07 27.41 3.62
N TYR A 2 -7.25 26.77 4.78
CA TYR A 2 -7.01 25.33 4.96
C TYR A 2 -8.36 24.66 5.26
N ALA A 3 -8.71 23.64 4.49
CA ALA A 3 -9.92 22.85 4.69
C ALA A 3 -9.55 21.37 4.67
N PHE A 4 -10.07 20.59 5.62
CA PHE A 4 -9.85 19.15 5.71
C PHE A 4 -11.19 18.43 5.70
N THR A 5 -11.28 17.32 4.96
CA THR A 5 -12.46 16.46 4.97
C THR A 5 -12.08 14.99 5.04
N SER A 6 -12.89 14.22 5.78
CA SER A 6 -12.88 12.77 5.75
C SER A 6 -14.31 12.29 6.02
N LEU A 7 -14.80 11.36 5.21
CA LEU A 7 -16.15 10.82 5.35
C LEU A 7 -16.14 9.72 6.42
N LYS A 8 -17.18 9.64 7.25
CA LYS A 8 -17.30 8.61 8.31
C LYS A 8 -17.07 7.20 7.78
N ALA A 9 -17.65 6.86 6.63
CA ALA A 9 -17.45 5.56 5.98
C ALA A 9 -15.98 5.27 5.63
N CYS A 10 -15.20 6.29 5.27
CA CYS A 10 -13.77 6.17 5.00
C CYS A 10 -12.95 6.00 6.28
N ILE A 11 -13.31 6.72 7.35
CA ILE A 11 -12.69 6.59 8.68
C ILE A 11 -12.93 5.18 9.23
N ASP A 12 -14.16 4.68 9.12
CA ASP A 12 -14.50 3.32 9.56
C ASP A 12 -13.73 2.28 8.75
N GLY A 13 -13.68 2.46 7.42
CA GLY A 13 -12.95 1.57 6.53
C GLY A 13 -11.46 1.49 6.82
N TRP A 14 -10.83 2.58 7.28
CA TRP A 14 -9.40 2.62 7.64
C TRP A 14 -9.04 1.56 8.67
N HIS A 15 -9.94 1.21 9.60
CA HIS A 15 -9.68 0.22 10.63
C HIS A 15 -9.37 -1.18 10.05
N HIS A 16 -9.84 -1.45 8.83
CA HIS A 16 -9.69 -2.73 8.14
C HIS A 16 -8.67 -2.69 6.98
N LEU A 17 -8.09 -1.53 6.67
CA LEU A 17 -7.03 -1.41 5.67
C LEU A 17 -5.67 -1.88 6.20
N ARG A 18 -4.76 -2.14 5.26
CA ARG A 18 -3.32 -2.23 5.55
C ARG A 18 -2.88 -0.89 6.17
N LYS A 19 -2.20 -0.94 7.32
CA LYS A 19 -1.86 0.25 8.14
C LYS A 19 -0.68 1.05 7.59
N VAL A 20 -0.79 1.44 6.32
CA VAL A 20 0.16 2.25 5.59
C VAL A 20 -0.62 3.39 4.96
N LEU A 21 -0.30 4.62 5.35
CA LEU A 21 -0.93 5.81 4.83
C LEU A 21 -0.03 6.42 3.75
N VAL A 22 -0.56 6.49 2.53
CA VAL A 22 0.09 7.12 1.40
C VAL A 22 -0.54 8.49 1.21
N VAL A 23 0.30 9.51 1.20
CA VAL A 23 -0.11 10.89 1.02
C VAL A 23 0.46 11.46 -0.27
N ASP A 24 -0.31 12.36 -0.90
CA ASP A 24 0.07 13.01 -2.14
C ASP A 24 -0.54 14.40 -2.25
N GLY A 25 0.16 15.31 -2.91
CA GLY A 25 -0.24 16.68 -3.17
C GLY A 25 -0.39 16.94 -4.66
N THR A 26 -1.43 17.69 -5.03
CA THR A 26 -1.68 17.98 -6.44
C THR A 26 -2.23 19.37 -6.66
N HIS A 27 -1.74 20.05 -7.70
CA HIS A 27 -2.14 21.43 -7.99
C HIS A 27 -3.60 21.52 -8.43
N MET A 28 -4.33 22.47 -7.85
CA MET A 28 -5.63 22.94 -8.35
C MET A 28 -5.43 23.94 -9.49
N PHE A 29 -6.41 24.06 -10.37
CA PHE A 29 -6.29 24.85 -11.60
C PHE A 29 -7.06 26.19 -11.53
N TRP A 30 -6.66 27.11 -12.42
CA TRP A 30 -7.35 28.37 -12.69
C TRP A 30 -7.50 29.30 -11.48
N LYS A 31 -8.74 29.75 -11.19
CA LYS A 31 -9.03 30.78 -10.17
C LYS A 31 -8.90 30.28 -8.74
N TYR A 32 -8.91 28.96 -8.52
CA TYR A 32 -8.85 28.36 -7.18
C TYR A 32 -7.43 27.86 -6.88
N LYS A 33 -6.44 28.75 -7.05
CA LYS A 33 -5.02 28.47 -6.77
C LYS A 33 -4.86 27.80 -5.40
N GLY A 34 -4.07 26.73 -5.34
CA GLY A 34 -3.84 25.95 -4.13
C GLY A 34 -3.42 24.52 -4.44
N ILE A 35 -3.27 23.72 -3.39
CA ILE A 35 -2.90 22.31 -3.46
C ILE A 35 -4.00 21.50 -2.80
N LEU A 36 -4.44 20.46 -3.51
CA LEU A 36 -5.27 19.41 -2.95
C LEU A 36 -4.37 18.28 -2.45
N LEU A 37 -4.25 18.18 -1.14
CA LEU A 37 -3.62 17.06 -0.45
C LEU A 37 -4.62 15.92 -0.31
N SER A 38 -4.11 14.70 -0.34
CA SER A 38 -4.90 13.49 -0.20
C SER A 38 -4.17 12.46 0.63
N ALA A 39 -4.94 11.65 1.35
CA ALA A 39 -4.46 10.51 2.11
C ALA A 39 -5.23 9.27 1.69
N SER A 40 -4.48 8.20 1.39
CA SER A 40 -5.00 6.97 0.83
C SER A 40 -4.32 5.77 1.48
N GLY A 41 -5.06 4.68 1.64
CA GLY A 41 -4.53 3.37 1.98
C GLY A 41 -4.71 2.40 0.82
N GLN A 42 -4.55 1.12 1.12
CA GLN A 42 -4.81 0.05 0.17
C GLN A 42 -5.64 -1.05 0.83
N ASP A 43 -6.65 -1.52 0.11
CA ASP A 43 -7.51 -2.61 0.56
C ASP A 43 -6.91 -3.99 0.28
N ALA A 44 -7.64 -5.04 0.66
CA ALA A 44 -7.16 -6.42 0.55
C ALA A 44 -6.92 -6.88 -0.90
N ASP A 45 -7.63 -6.31 -1.89
CA ASP A 45 -7.47 -6.60 -3.33
C ASP A 45 -6.47 -5.63 -3.98
N CYS A 46 -5.53 -5.08 -3.19
CA CYS A 46 -4.50 -4.14 -3.61
C CYS A 46 -5.04 -2.85 -4.29
N ARG A 47 -6.32 -2.50 -4.10
CA ARG A 47 -6.90 -1.29 -4.70
C ARG A 47 -6.70 -0.09 -3.78
N VAL A 48 -6.49 1.07 -4.41
CA VAL A 48 -6.33 2.36 -3.71
C VAL A 48 -7.60 2.70 -2.95
N PHE A 49 -7.53 3.00 -1.67
CA PHE A 49 -8.67 3.43 -0.87
C PHE A 49 -8.43 4.86 -0.37
N HIS A 50 -9.27 5.82 -0.76
CA HIS A 50 -9.13 7.21 -0.30
C HIS A 50 -9.80 7.41 1.06
N ILE A 51 -9.09 8.13 1.93
CA ILE A 51 -9.45 8.26 3.33
C ILE A 51 -9.75 9.71 3.69
N ALA A 52 -8.87 10.63 3.30
CA ALA A 52 -9.01 12.05 3.60
C ALA A 52 -8.46 12.95 2.49
N PHE A 53 -8.96 14.18 2.46
CA PHE A 53 -8.54 15.22 1.53
C PHE A 53 -8.38 16.54 2.27
N ALA A 54 -7.47 17.38 1.79
CA ALA A 54 -7.35 18.75 2.27
C ALA A 54 -7.02 19.74 1.15
N VAL A 55 -7.59 20.93 1.23
CA VAL A 55 -7.21 22.06 0.38
C VAL A 55 -6.32 22.98 1.20
N VAL A 56 -5.11 23.25 0.69
CA VAL A 56 -4.13 24.16 1.28
C VAL A 56 -3.68 25.20 0.25
N ASP A 57 -3.03 26.26 0.70
CA ASP A 57 -2.60 27.36 -0.17
C ASP A 57 -1.35 27.03 -1.01
N SER A 58 -0.44 26.22 -0.49
CA SER A 58 0.82 25.86 -1.13
C SER A 58 1.37 24.55 -0.56
N GLU A 59 2.30 23.92 -1.29
CA GLU A 59 2.95 22.68 -0.85
C GLU A 59 4.23 23.04 -0.09
N ASN A 60 4.11 23.18 1.23
CA ASN A 60 5.22 23.56 2.11
C ASN A 60 5.25 22.70 3.38
N SER A 61 6.29 22.87 4.19
CA SER A 61 6.47 22.07 5.42
C SER A 61 5.32 22.25 6.41
N ASP A 62 4.76 23.45 6.53
CA ASP A 62 3.67 23.75 7.46
C ASP A 62 2.35 23.12 7.00
N SER A 63 2.04 23.18 5.70
CA SER A 63 0.85 22.56 5.12
C SER A 63 0.86 21.04 5.29
N TRP A 64 2.02 20.42 5.08
CA TRP A 64 2.21 18.98 5.27
C TRP A 64 2.16 18.57 6.73
N LYS A 65 2.78 19.36 7.62
CA LYS A 65 2.71 19.14 9.07
C LYS A 65 1.26 19.20 9.56
N TRP A 66 0.55 20.26 9.19
CA TRP A 66 -0.86 20.46 9.54
C TRP A 66 -1.74 19.31 9.03
N PHE A 67 -1.58 18.90 7.77
CA PHE A 67 -2.33 17.78 7.21
C PHE A 67 -2.04 16.47 7.95
N SER A 68 -0.77 16.26 8.30
CA SER A 68 -0.34 15.08 9.05
C SER A 68 -0.94 15.02 10.45
N GLU A 69 -1.01 16.17 11.14
CA GLU A 69 -1.66 16.26 12.45
C GLU A 69 -3.17 15.93 12.37
N ARG A 70 -3.88 16.39 11.31
CA ARG A 70 -5.30 16.05 11.11
C ARG A 70 -5.49 14.56 10.84
N CYS A 71 -4.65 13.97 9.98
CA CYS A 71 -4.68 12.53 9.73
C CYS A 71 -4.35 11.73 11.01
N ALA A 72 -3.34 12.13 11.78
CA ALA A 72 -2.97 11.47 13.02
C ALA A 72 -4.09 11.52 14.08
N ALA A 73 -4.79 12.65 14.18
CA ALA A 73 -5.91 12.82 15.11
C ALA A 73 -7.09 11.88 14.80
N ILE A 74 -7.38 11.64 13.52
CA ILE A 74 -8.54 10.83 13.11
C ILE A 74 -8.20 9.35 13.00
N PHE A 75 -6.99 9.03 12.51
CA PHE A 75 -6.61 7.66 12.17
C PHE A 75 -5.74 6.98 13.24
N ALA A 76 -5.45 7.68 14.34
CA ALA A 76 -4.43 7.31 15.32
C ALA A 76 -3.07 6.99 14.67
N ALA A 77 -2.80 7.60 13.50
CA ALA A 77 -1.64 7.34 12.67
C ALA A 77 -0.43 8.18 13.09
N LYS A 78 -0.11 8.20 14.40
CA LYS A 78 0.86 9.13 15.00
C LYS A 78 2.29 9.05 14.42
N ASP A 79 2.66 7.98 13.71
CA ASP A 79 4.04 7.77 13.23
C ASP A 79 4.22 7.41 11.73
N LYS A 80 3.16 7.40 10.91
CA LYS A 80 3.17 6.60 9.66
C LYS A 80 2.84 7.33 8.36
N MET A 81 3.19 8.61 8.26
CA MET A 81 2.97 9.41 7.03
C MET A 81 4.30 9.70 6.34
N ARG A 82 4.47 9.23 5.10
CA ARG A 82 5.67 9.49 4.29
C ARG A 82 5.29 9.72 2.83
N ASN A 83 5.80 10.81 2.26
CA ASN A 83 5.72 11.07 0.82
C ASN A 83 6.69 10.14 0.09
N VAL A 84 6.21 9.48 -0.96
CA VAL A 84 7.02 8.65 -1.84
C VAL A 84 7.15 9.38 -3.17
N ASP A 85 8.05 10.36 -3.23
CA ASP A 85 8.35 11.08 -4.47
C ASP A 85 9.61 10.47 -5.11
N TYR A 86 9.44 9.75 -6.22
CA TYR A 86 10.56 9.24 -7.03
C TYR A 86 10.65 10.04 -8.33
N LYS A 87 11.62 10.94 -8.41
CA LYS A 87 11.93 11.70 -9.63
C LYS A 87 13.13 11.09 -10.37
N TYR A 88 12.93 9.96 -11.06
CA TYR A 88 13.95 9.44 -11.99
C TYR A 88 13.37 8.92 -13.31
N LYS A 89 14.01 9.28 -14.44
CA LYS A 89 13.52 9.03 -15.80
C LYS A 89 14.49 8.27 -16.73
N GLY A 90 15.73 7.96 -16.33
CA GLY A 90 16.71 7.22 -17.16
C GLY A 90 16.44 5.70 -17.25
N MET A 91 16.76 5.05 -18.39
CA MET A 91 16.43 3.62 -18.63
C MET A 91 17.08 2.64 -17.64
N ASN A 92 18.38 2.76 -17.36
CA ASN A 92 19.08 1.87 -16.41
C ASN A 92 18.70 2.17 -14.94
N GLN A 93 18.46 3.45 -14.63
CA GLN A 93 18.00 3.91 -13.31
C GLN A 93 16.59 3.38 -12.99
N LYS A 94 15.70 3.30 -14.00
CA LYS A 94 14.33 2.76 -13.87
C LYS A 94 14.28 1.31 -13.43
N GLN A 95 15.36 0.54 -13.57
CA GLN A 95 15.38 -0.87 -13.18
C GLN A 95 16.17 -1.12 -11.88
N MET A 96 17.33 -0.49 -11.71
CA MET A 96 18.19 -0.77 -10.54
C MET A 96 17.69 -0.12 -9.25
N VAL A 97 17.20 1.13 -9.32
CA VAL A 97 16.73 1.83 -8.11
C VAL A 97 15.49 1.16 -7.52
N PRO A 98 14.46 0.78 -8.29
CA PRO A 98 13.34 0.02 -7.74
C PRO A 98 13.75 -1.32 -7.16
N ARG A 99 14.67 -2.06 -7.83
CA ARG A 99 15.18 -3.32 -7.30
C ARG A 99 15.91 -3.16 -5.96
N ALA A 100 16.68 -2.09 -5.79
CA ALA A 100 17.31 -1.76 -4.50
C ALA A 100 16.25 -1.41 -3.45
N ALA A 101 15.29 -0.55 -3.81
CA ALA A 101 14.19 -0.14 -2.93
C ALA A 101 13.33 -1.32 -2.46
N GLU A 102 13.12 -2.30 -3.33
CA GLU A 102 12.30 -3.50 -3.11
C GLU A 102 13.08 -4.69 -2.53
N ALA A 103 14.37 -4.54 -2.24
CA ALA A 103 15.14 -5.62 -1.62
C ALA A 103 14.61 -5.94 -0.23
N PHE A 104 14.35 -7.21 0.05
CA PHE A 104 13.90 -7.66 1.36
C PHE A 104 15.04 -7.67 2.38
N LYS A 105 16.24 -8.06 1.96
CA LYS A 105 17.42 -8.15 2.82
C LYS A 105 18.32 -6.92 2.66
N VAL A 106 18.91 -6.47 3.77
CA VAL A 106 19.93 -5.41 3.78
C VAL A 106 21.15 -5.81 2.93
N SER A 107 21.56 -7.08 2.96
CA SER A 107 22.68 -7.59 2.17
C SER A 107 22.39 -7.59 0.66
N GLU A 108 21.16 -7.88 0.25
CA GLU A 108 20.74 -7.79 -1.15
C GLU A 108 20.68 -6.34 -1.61
N PHE A 109 20.12 -5.46 -0.77
CA PHE A 109 20.14 -4.01 -1.01
C PHE A 109 21.56 -3.51 -1.22
N GLN A 110 22.49 -3.81 -0.31
CA GLN A 110 23.86 -3.29 -0.37
C GLN A 110 24.56 -3.67 -1.68
N LYS A 111 24.42 -4.93 -2.13
CA LYS A 111 24.98 -5.38 -3.42
C LYS A 111 24.45 -4.57 -4.61
N ILE A 112 23.15 -4.29 -4.63
CA ILE A 112 22.54 -3.49 -5.70
C ILE A 112 22.94 -2.02 -5.56
N TYR A 113 23.04 -1.51 -4.33
CA TYR A 113 23.40 -0.13 -4.03
C TYR A 113 24.84 0.20 -4.44
N ASP A 114 25.77 -0.72 -4.19
CA ASP A 114 27.16 -0.62 -4.65
C ASP A 114 27.24 -0.65 -6.18
N LEU A 115 26.40 -1.48 -6.83
CA LEU A 115 26.29 -1.50 -8.29
C LEU A 115 25.73 -0.19 -8.85
N ILE A 116 24.76 0.43 -8.18
CA ILE A 116 24.25 1.77 -8.55
C ILE A 116 25.39 2.79 -8.46
N LYS A 117 26.20 2.76 -7.40
CA LYS A 117 27.36 3.65 -7.24
C LYS A 117 28.35 3.54 -8.39
N LEU A 118 28.64 2.31 -8.84
CA LEU A 118 29.56 2.04 -9.95
C LEU A 118 28.99 2.44 -11.32
N THR A 119 27.69 2.25 -11.52
CA THR A 119 27.04 2.50 -12.81
C THR A 119 26.60 3.96 -13.00
N ASP A 120 26.15 4.61 -11.93
CA ASP A 120 25.68 5.99 -11.95
C ASP A 120 25.90 6.67 -10.59
N TRP A 121 27.10 7.24 -10.44
CA TRP A 121 27.49 7.92 -9.20
C TRP A 121 26.57 9.11 -8.86
N ARG A 122 25.99 9.80 -9.85
CA ARG A 122 25.12 10.97 -9.61
C ARG A 122 23.79 10.55 -9.03
N CYS A 123 23.22 9.45 -9.54
CA CYS A 123 22.03 8.83 -8.97
C CYS A 123 22.31 8.37 -7.53
N TRP A 124 23.44 7.69 -7.31
CA TRP A 124 23.85 7.25 -5.97
C TRP A 124 24.03 8.42 -4.98
N ASP A 125 24.74 9.49 -5.37
CA ASP A 125 25.00 10.67 -4.53
C ASP A 125 23.69 11.34 -4.09
N TYR A 126 22.69 11.40 -4.96
CA TYR A 126 21.37 11.87 -4.58
C TYR A 126 20.68 10.91 -3.60
N LEU A 127 20.67 9.62 -3.90
CA LEU A 127 20.00 8.62 -3.06
C LEU A 127 20.60 8.56 -1.66
N GLU A 128 21.91 8.79 -1.52
CA GLU A 128 22.62 8.84 -0.24
C GLU A 128 22.17 10.04 0.63
N LYS A 129 21.70 11.13 0.00
CA LYS A 129 21.15 12.30 0.72
C LYS A 129 19.74 12.07 1.26
N ILE A 130 19.05 11.03 0.79
CA ILE A 130 17.72 10.65 1.28
C ILE A 130 17.91 9.60 2.37
N ASP A 131 17.25 9.79 3.51
CA ASP A 131 17.21 8.75 4.55
C ASP A 131 16.71 7.43 3.95
N LYS A 132 17.56 6.41 4.04
CA LYS A 132 17.33 5.04 3.54
C LYS A 132 16.02 4.45 4.05
N LYS A 133 15.58 4.81 5.27
CA LYS A 133 14.30 4.38 5.84
C LYS A 133 13.10 4.89 5.04
N LEU A 134 13.24 5.95 4.25
CA LEU A 134 12.14 6.53 3.48
C LEU A 134 11.84 5.69 2.24
N TRP A 135 12.86 5.24 1.53
CA TRP A 135 12.71 4.67 0.19
C TRP A 135 13.09 3.19 0.06
N ILE A 136 13.75 2.59 1.06
CA ILE A 136 14.17 1.18 1.02
C ILE A 136 13.34 0.32 1.99
N ARG A 137 12.83 -0.80 1.48
CA ARG A 137 12.03 -1.77 2.26
C ARG A 137 12.84 -2.38 3.40
N SER A 138 14.05 -2.88 3.13
CA SER A 138 14.90 -3.56 4.12
C SER A 138 15.36 -2.68 5.28
N HIS A 139 15.30 -1.36 5.13
CA HIS A 139 15.69 -0.39 6.16
C HIS A 139 14.49 0.17 6.92
N PHE A 140 13.26 -0.22 6.55
CA PHE A 140 12.07 0.19 7.24
C PHE A 140 11.70 -0.84 8.32
N GLU A 141 11.46 -0.34 9.53
CA GLU A 141 11.28 -1.16 10.72
C GLU A 141 9.89 -1.82 10.80
N GLU A 142 8.90 -1.34 10.05
CA GLU A 142 7.53 -1.87 10.08
C GLU A 142 7.08 -2.58 8.78
N ILE A 143 5.86 -3.13 8.79
CA ILE A 143 5.30 -3.86 7.66
C ILE A 143 4.68 -2.88 6.64
N ARG A 144 5.25 -2.81 5.43
CA ARG A 144 4.74 -1.99 4.32
C ARG A 144 3.82 -2.71 3.34
N PHE A 145 3.67 -4.04 3.43
CA PHE A 145 2.85 -4.84 2.48
C PHE A 145 3.14 -4.56 0.99
N ASN A 146 4.39 -4.24 0.65
CA ASN A 146 4.81 -3.84 -0.69
C ASN A 146 4.17 -2.53 -1.25
N LEU A 147 3.69 -1.64 -0.38
CA LEU A 147 3.26 -0.30 -0.76
C LEU A 147 4.49 0.59 -1.01
N MET A 148 5.12 0.41 -2.17
CA MET A 148 6.38 1.06 -2.53
C MET A 148 6.26 2.07 -3.69
N THR A 149 5.08 2.17 -4.35
CA THR A 149 4.94 2.92 -5.61
C THR A 149 3.98 4.10 -5.51
N SER A 150 4.26 5.13 -6.31
CA SER A 150 3.44 6.33 -6.51
C SER A 150 2.18 6.08 -7.38
N ASN A 151 1.88 4.83 -7.75
CA ASN A 151 0.68 4.49 -8.54
C ASN A 151 -0.62 4.91 -7.84
N ILE A 152 -0.60 4.91 -6.51
CA ILE A 152 -1.71 5.35 -5.66
C ILE A 152 -2.02 6.84 -5.92
N ALA A 153 -0.99 7.68 -5.83
CA ALA A 153 -1.03 9.11 -6.13
C ALA A 153 -1.48 9.39 -7.57
N GLY A 154 -0.86 8.70 -8.55
CA GLY A 154 -1.17 8.91 -9.97
C GLY A 154 -2.62 8.60 -10.36
N SER A 155 -3.17 7.50 -9.84
CA SER A 155 -4.55 7.09 -10.15
C SER A 155 -5.60 8.07 -9.60
N LEU A 156 -5.40 8.55 -8.37
CA LEU A 156 -6.24 9.58 -7.76
C LEU A 156 -6.15 10.89 -8.53
N ASN A 157 -4.93 11.29 -8.89
CA ASN A 157 -4.71 12.54 -9.60
C ASN A 157 -5.47 12.57 -10.93
N LYS A 158 -5.50 11.44 -11.65
CA LYS A 158 -6.29 11.27 -12.86
C LYS A 158 -7.80 11.31 -12.60
N ALA A 159 -8.28 10.68 -11.52
CA ALA A 159 -9.69 10.68 -11.16
C ALA A 159 -10.22 12.08 -10.79
N LEU A 160 -9.40 12.88 -10.12
CA LEU A 160 -9.75 14.23 -9.67
C LEU A 160 -9.58 15.31 -10.72
N LEU A 161 -8.93 15.02 -11.86
CA LEU A 161 -8.52 16.01 -12.85
C LEU A 161 -9.66 16.95 -13.27
N ARG A 162 -10.88 16.43 -13.43
CA ARG A 162 -12.07 17.17 -13.88
C ARG A 162 -12.70 18.10 -12.84
N ALA A 163 -12.28 18.00 -11.57
CA ALA A 163 -12.84 18.78 -10.48
C ALA A 163 -11.86 19.84 -9.95
N ARG A 164 -10.63 19.88 -10.47
CA ARG A 164 -9.55 20.75 -9.98
C ARG A 164 -9.70 22.22 -10.34
N ASP A 165 -10.53 22.54 -11.30
CA ASP A 165 -10.88 23.89 -11.73
C ASP A 165 -12.16 24.42 -11.06
N SER A 166 -12.79 23.60 -10.22
CA SER A 166 -14.07 23.86 -9.58
C SER A 166 -13.91 24.55 -8.23
N SER A 167 -14.99 25.16 -7.71
CA SER A 167 -14.98 25.71 -6.35
C SER A 167 -14.73 24.61 -5.32
N ILE A 168 -14.26 24.98 -4.13
CA ILE A 168 -13.98 24.00 -3.07
C ILE A 168 -15.23 23.18 -2.72
N MET A 169 -16.40 23.81 -2.67
CA MET A 169 -17.66 23.09 -2.44
C MET A 169 -17.97 22.09 -3.56
N ALA A 170 -17.80 22.48 -4.82
CA ALA A 170 -18.02 21.59 -5.96
C ALA A 170 -17.01 20.44 -6.01
N LEU A 171 -15.75 20.69 -5.64
CA LEU A 171 -14.70 19.68 -5.53
C LEU A 171 -15.03 18.66 -4.42
N LEU A 172 -15.44 19.13 -3.24
CA LEU A 172 -15.82 18.26 -2.12
C LEU A 172 -17.04 17.39 -2.47
N GLU A 173 -18.04 17.95 -3.16
CA GLU A 173 -19.20 17.20 -3.62
C GLU A 173 -18.82 16.18 -4.72
N PHE A 174 -17.92 16.55 -5.62
CA PHE A 174 -17.36 15.61 -6.60
C PHE A 174 -16.66 14.43 -5.92
N ILE A 175 -15.81 14.70 -4.92
CA ILE A 175 -15.12 13.68 -4.13
C ILE A 175 -16.14 12.77 -3.45
N ARG A 176 -17.16 13.34 -2.79
CA ARG A 176 -18.22 12.56 -2.12
C ARG A 176 -18.91 11.61 -3.09
N ARG A 177 -19.38 12.10 -4.25
CA ARG A 177 -20.05 11.28 -5.28
C ARG A 177 -19.13 10.22 -5.88
N MET A 178 -17.86 10.57 -6.10
CA MET A 178 -16.85 9.63 -6.59
C MET A 178 -16.68 8.47 -5.60
N LEU A 179 -16.51 8.77 -4.30
CA LEU A 179 -16.34 7.76 -3.27
C LEU A 179 -17.59 6.90 -3.08
N THR A 180 -18.80 7.49 -3.11
CA THR A 180 -20.06 6.72 -3.07
C THR A 180 -20.09 5.67 -4.19
N ARG A 181 -19.79 6.07 -5.44
CA ARG A 181 -19.75 5.14 -6.57
C ARG A 181 -18.69 4.05 -6.38
N TRP A 182 -17.52 4.41 -5.88
CA TRP A 182 -16.44 3.44 -5.66
C TRP A 182 -16.77 2.43 -4.57
N PHE A 183 -17.40 2.86 -3.47
CA PHE A 183 -17.86 1.97 -2.41
C PHE A 183 -18.90 0.98 -2.95
N GLU A 184 -19.88 1.45 -3.74
CA GLU A 184 -20.86 0.55 -4.34
C GLU A 184 -20.24 -0.44 -5.34
N CYS A 185 -19.37 0.02 -6.24
CA CYS A 185 -18.67 -0.87 -7.16
C CYS A 185 -17.85 -1.92 -6.40
N ARG A 186 -17.20 -1.55 -5.28
CA ARG A 186 -16.45 -2.52 -4.46
C ARG A 186 -17.35 -3.50 -3.74
N ARG A 187 -18.45 -3.05 -3.13
CA ARG A 187 -19.44 -3.95 -2.51
C ARG A 187 -19.94 -4.98 -3.51
N TYR A 188 -20.24 -4.55 -4.73
CA TYR A 188 -20.64 -5.43 -5.82
C TYR A 188 -19.55 -6.43 -6.24
N ASP A 189 -18.31 -5.95 -6.41
CA ASP A 189 -17.18 -6.83 -6.75
C ASP A 189 -16.91 -7.86 -5.65
N ILE A 190 -17.04 -7.46 -4.38
CA ILE A 190 -16.87 -8.34 -3.21
C ILE A 190 -17.99 -9.38 -3.17
N SER A 191 -19.25 -8.97 -3.34
CA SER A 191 -20.40 -9.89 -3.24
C SER A 191 -20.35 -11.00 -4.30
N LYS A 192 -19.88 -10.68 -5.51
CA LYS A 192 -19.72 -11.64 -6.61
C LYS A 192 -18.59 -12.65 -6.43
N ARG A 193 -17.62 -12.37 -5.55
CA ARG A 193 -16.43 -13.21 -5.42
C ARG A 193 -16.70 -14.45 -4.59
N GLN A 194 -16.24 -15.59 -5.10
CA GLN A 194 -16.21 -16.85 -4.38
C GLN A 194 -14.87 -17.01 -3.65
N GLY A 195 -14.89 -17.69 -2.50
CA GLY A 195 -13.71 -17.86 -1.65
C GLY A 195 -13.33 -16.60 -0.85
N ASN A 196 -12.37 -16.78 0.06
CA ASN A 196 -11.92 -15.71 0.98
C ASN A 196 -10.67 -14.97 0.48
N ILE A 197 -10.06 -15.38 -0.63
CA ILE A 197 -8.84 -14.75 -1.16
C ILE A 197 -9.20 -13.82 -2.35
N PRO A 198 -8.89 -12.51 -2.30
CA PRO A 198 -9.07 -11.59 -3.42
C PRO A 198 -8.26 -11.99 -4.66
N LYS A 199 -8.59 -11.42 -5.82
CA LYS A 199 -8.13 -11.94 -7.13
C LYS A 199 -6.64 -11.68 -7.30
N ILE A 200 -6.21 -10.45 -7.02
CA ILE A 200 -4.80 -10.08 -7.15
C ILE A 200 -3.93 -10.86 -6.16
N ILE A 201 -4.45 -11.15 -4.96
CA ILE A 201 -3.74 -11.94 -3.95
C ILE A 201 -3.64 -13.38 -4.42
N ASN A 202 -4.72 -13.92 -4.98
CA ASN A 202 -4.71 -15.25 -5.55
C ASN A 202 -3.71 -15.36 -6.72
N GLU A 203 -3.62 -14.37 -7.59
CA GLU A 203 -2.63 -14.31 -8.68
C GLU A 203 -1.19 -14.37 -8.15
N ILE A 204 -0.87 -13.58 -7.11
CA ILE A 204 0.45 -13.60 -6.45
C ILE A 204 0.74 -14.96 -5.82
N VAL A 205 -0.23 -15.53 -5.10
CA VAL A 205 -0.07 -16.83 -4.43
C VAL A 205 0.11 -17.96 -5.45
N VAL A 206 -0.60 -17.91 -6.58
CA VAL A 206 -0.43 -18.86 -7.69
C VAL A 206 0.96 -18.74 -8.31
N GLU A 207 1.49 -17.52 -8.48
CA GLU A 207 2.87 -17.32 -8.92
C GLU A 207 3.87 -17.95 -7.93
N HIS A 208 3.69 -17.70 -6.62
CA HIS A 208 4.54 -18.30 -5.58
C HIS A 208 4.44 -19.83 -5.57
N LEU A 209 3.26 -20.38 -5.86
CA LEU A 209 3.04 -21.82 -5.98
C LEU A 209 3.85 -22.39 -7.15
N VAL A 210 3.81 -21.77 -8.33
CA VAL A 210 4.64 -22.18 -9.48
C VAL A 210 6.12 -22.12 -9.11
N LEU A 211 6.57 -21.04 -8.46
CA LEU A 211 7.95 -20.86 -8.03
C LEU A 211 8.39 -21.77 -6.88
N SER A 212 7.43 -22.39 -6.17
CA SER A 212 7.69 -23.38 -5.12
C SER A 212 8.00 -24.77 -5.69
N THR A 213 7.63 -25.01 -6.96
CA THR A 213 7.82 -26.31 -7.59
C THR A 213 9.31 -26.65 -7.69
N GLY A 214 9.66 -27.89 -7.35
CA GLY A 214 11.05 -28.37 -7.42
C GLY A 214 11.95 -27.93 -6.27
N LEU A 215 11.47 -27.15 -5.29
CA LEU A 215 12.20 -26.89 -4.04
C LEU A 215 12.30 -28.17 -3.20
N LEU A 216 13.45 -28.37 -2.57
CA LEU A 216 13.65 -29.48 -1.64
C LEU A 216 13.22 -29.04 -0.25
N VAL A 217 12.36 -29.81 0.40
CA VAL A 217 11.85 -29.51 1.73
C VAL A 217 12.36 -30.58 2.69
N LEU A 218 13.04 -30.14 3.75
CA LEU A 218 13.46 -30.97 4.86
C LEU A 218 12.72 -30.51 6.12
N PRO A 219 11.80 -31.31 6.70
CA PRO A 219 11.13 -30.95 7.94
C PRO A 219 12.11 -31.03 9.12
N CYS A 220 12.24 -29.93 9.87
CA CYS A 220 13.00 -29.89 11.13
C CYS A 220 12.09 -30.15 12.33
N SER A 221 10.81 -29.79 12.23
CA SER A 221 9.78 -30.04 13.25
C SER A 221 8.38 -30.15 12.63
N THR A 222 7.33 -30.04 13.44
CA THR A 222 5.94 -29.93 12.96
C THR A 222 5.75 -28.69 12.09
N TRP A 223 6.30 -27.55 12.52
CA TRP A 223 6.07 -26.23 11.92
C TRP A 223 7.30 -25.62 11.24
N GLN A 224 8.49 -26.18 11.46
CA GLN A 224 9.76 -25.65 10.94
C GLN A 224 10.36 -26.53 9.86
N PHE A 225 10.87 -25.89 8.82
CA PHE A 225 11.37 -26.54 7.62
C PHE A 225 12.61 -25.82 7.10
N GLU A 226 13.55 -26.60 6.57
CA GLU A 226 14.59 -26.12 5.69
C GLU A 226 14.14 -26.32 4.24
N VAL A 227 14.19 -25.26 3.43
CA VAL A 227 13.79 -25.29 2.02
C VAL A 227 14.96 -24.87 1.14
N THR A 228 15.44 -25.77 0.29
CA THR A 228 16.65 -25.58 -0.51
C THR A 228 16.34 -25.43 -2.00
N HIS A 229 16.98 -24.44 -2.63
CA HIS A 229 16.95 -24.24 -4.07
C HIS A 229 17.91 -25.21 -4.75
N LYS A 230 17.42 -26.14 -5.58
CA LYS A 230 18.28 -27.15 -6.24
C LYS A 230 19.45 -26.56 -7.03
N PRO A 231 19.28 -25.50 -7.86
CA PRO A 231 20.36 -25.00 -8.72
C PRO A 231 21.47 -24.30 -7.93
N THR A 232 21.11 -23.60 -6.85
CA THR A 232 22.05 -22.71 -6.13
C THR A 232 22.51 -23.28 -4.80
N LYS A 233 21.84 -24.32 -4.29
CA LYS A 233 22.04 -24.92 -2.96
C LYS A 233 21.82 -23.97 -1.78
N TYR A 234 21.27 -22.78 -2.01
CA TYR A 234 20.86 -21.89 -0.92
C TYR A 234 19.65 -22.46 -0.20
N SER A 235 19.77 -22.57 1.12
CA SER A 235 18.72 -23.02 2.02
C SER A 235 18.06 -21.85 2.73
N PHE A 236 16.77 -22.00 3.01
CA PHE A 236 15.94 -21.03 3.71
C PHE A 236 15.20 -21.73 4.83
N VAL A 237 15.25 -21.16 6.03
CA VAL A 237 14.45 -21.61 7.17
C VAL A 237 13.06 -20.99 7.09
N VAL A 238 12.03 -21.82 7.22
CA VAL A 238 10.61 -21.46 7.24
C VAL A 238 10.00 -21.92 8.55
N ASP A 239 9.21 -21.05 9.18
CA ASP A 239 8.36 -21.37 10.33
C ASP A 239 6.91 -21.02 9.97
N LEU A 240 6.08 -22.04 9.76
CA LEU A 240 4.68 -21.89 9.33
C LEU A 240 3.77 -21.41 10.46
N GLU A 241 4.08 -21.75 11.71
CA GLU A 241 3.30 -21.34 12.89
C GLU A 241 3.48 -19.84 13.14
N LYS A 242 4.73 -19.37 13.14
CA LYS A 242 5.05 -17.95 13.29
C LYS A 242 4.84 -17.14 12.01
N ARG A 243 4.56 -17.81 10.89
CA ARG A 243 4.44 -17.22 9.55
C ARG A 243 5.68 -16.42 9.14
N THR A 244 6.86 -17.00 9.35
CA THR A 244 8.14 -16.36 9.02
C THR A 244 8.96 -17.20 8.05
N CYS A 245 9.78 -16.52 7.25
CA CYS A 245 10.80 -17.15 6.44
C CYS A 245 12.09 -16.32 6.49
N SER A 246 13.23 -16.98 6.42
CA SER A 246 14.54 -16.33 6.25
C SER A 246 14.71 -15.57 4.93
N CYS A 247 13.78 -15.72 3.96
CA CYS A 247 13.70 -14.85 2.79
C CYS A 247 13.04 -13.49 3.08
N LEU A 248 12.44 -13.33 4.27
CA LEU A 248 11.72 -12.17 4.78
C LEU A 248 10.40 -11.82 4.07
N GLU A 249 10.15 -12.34 2.88
CA GLU A 249 8.94 -12.09 2.11
C GLU A 249 7.66 -12.46 2.86
N PHE A 250 7.65 -13.61 3.56
CA PHE A 250 6.45 -14.13 4.22
C PHE A 250 5.90 -13.14 5.27
N GLN A 251 6.75 -12.72 6.20
CA GLN A 251 6.37 -11.80 7.26
C GLN A 251 6.21 -10.35 6.77
N MET A 252 6.99 -9.92 5.76
CA MET A 252 6.95 -8.54 5.27
C MET A 252 5.75 -8.26 4.36
N LEU A 253 5.28 -9.27 3.63
CA LEU A 253 4.10 -9.16 2.78
C LEU A 253 2.83 -9.68 3.46
N GLY A 254 2.94 -10.49 4.51
CA GLY A 254 1.80 -11.20 5.09
C GLY A 254 1.18 -12.21 4.13
N LEU A 255 1.96 -12.71 3.17
CA LEU A 255 1.56 -13.70 2.17
C LEU A 255 2.57 -14.85 2.18
N PRO A 256 2.14 -16.11 2.04
CA PRO A 256 3.08 -17.22 1.99
C PRO A 256 4.03 -17.05 0.80
N CYS A 257 5.34 -16.96 1.07
CA CYS A 257 6.36 -16.94 0.03
C CYS A 257 6.50 -18.32 -0.61
N ARG A 258 7.22 -18.42 -1.73
CA ARG A 258 7.46 -19.71 -2.43
C ARG A 258 8.00 -20.82 -1.50
N HIS A 259 8.83 -20.47 -0.51
CA HIS A 259 9.36 -21.44 0.46
C HIS A 259 8.30 -21.91 1.46
N ALA A 260 7.47 -20.99 1.94
CA ALA A 260 6.35 -21.30 2.82
C ALA A 260 5.31 -22.18 2.12
N ILE A 261 5.02 -21.91 0.84
CA ILE A 261 4.13 -22.75 0.04
C ILE A 261 4.72 -24.16 -0.14
N ALA A 262 6.02 -24.29 -0.41
CA ALA A 262 6.67 -25.61 -0.51
C ALA A 262 6.54 -26.40 0.81
N ALA A 263 6.81 -25.74 1.96
CA ALA A 263 6.67 -26.34 3.28
C ALA A 263 5.20 -26.75 3.59
N ALA A 264 4.24 -25.88 3.29
CA ALA A 264 2.81 -26.16 3.46
C ALA A 264 2.36 -27.34 2.59
N SER A 265 2.80 -27.38 1.34
CA SER A 265 2.50 -28.45 0.38
C SER A 265 3.06 -29.79 0.84
N PHE A 266 4.28 -29.80 1.40
CA PHE A 266 4.87 -31.00 1.99
C PHE A 266 4.00 -31.60 3.12
N ARG A 267 3.33 -30.74 3.92
CA ARG A 267 2.38 -31.14 4.96
C ARG A 267 0.93 -31.29 4.48
N LYS A 268 0.67 -31.16 3.17
CA LYS A 268 -0.69 -31.18 2.59
C LYS A 268 -1.63 -30.14 3.23
N MET A 269 -1.10 -28.99 3.63
CA MET A 269 -1.87 -27.88 4.16
C MET A 269 -2.26 -26.92 3.05
N GLU A 270 -3.47 -26.37 3.13
CA GLU A 270 -3.89 -25.30 2.24
C GLU A 270 -3.09 -24.02 2.52
N TYR A 271 -2.43 -23.48 1.50
CA TYR A 271 -1.62 -22.27 1.66
C TYR A 271 -2.45 -21.02 1.97
N ALA A 272 -3.76 -21.03 1.69
CA ALA A 272 -4.70 -19.95 2.03
C ALA A 272 -4.75 -19.67 3.55
N LEU A 273 -4.48 -20.68 4.39
CA LEU A 273 -4.43 -20.55 5.86
C LEU A 273 -3.30 -19.62 6.35
N PHE A 274 -2.30 -19.39 5.50
CA PHE A 274 -1.14 -18.58 5.79
C PHE A 274 -1.23 -17.16 5.21
N VAL A 275 -2.33 -16.83 4.53
CA VAL A 275 -2.60 -15.46 4.06
C VAL A 275 -3.03 -14.61 5.25
N SER A 276 -2.41 -13.44 5.42
CA SER A 276 -2.74 -12.50 6.49
C SER A 276 -4.17 -11.97 6.35
N GLN A 277 -4.82 -11.68 7.49
CA GLN A 277 -6.16 -11.09 7.54
C GLN A 277 -6.31 -9.80 6.72
N TYR A 278 -5.24 -9.03 6.51
CA TYR A 278 -5.27 -7.83 5.68
C TYR A 278 -5.42 -8.10 4.17
N HIS A 279 -5.40 -9.38 3.78
CA HIS A 279 -5.50 -9.85 2.39
C HIS A 279 -6.68 -10.80 2.19
N VAL A 280 -7.65 -10.85 3.12
CA VAL A 280 -8.83 -11.71 2.99
C VAL A 280 -10.10 -10.90 2.73
N LYS A 281 -11.08 -11.53 2.07
CA LYS A 281 -12.36 -10.95 1.65
C LYS A 281 -13.18 -10.46 2.84
N ASP A 282 -13.17 -11.17 3.96
CA ASP A 282 -13.93 -10.78 5.15
C ASP A 282 -13.49 -9.39 5.65
N THR A 283 -12.18 -9.19 5.80
CA THR A 283 -11.61 -7.90 6.18
C THR A 283 -11.84 -6.84 5.10
N TRP A 284 -11.75 -7.23 3.81
CA TRP A 284 -12.05 -6.33 2.71
C TRP A 284 -13.49 -5.81 2.75
N SER A 285 -14.45 -6.66 3.08
CA SER A 285 -15.88 -6.33 3.14
C SER A 285 -16.16 -5.25 4.18
N GLU A 286 -15.49 -5.33 5.33
CA GLU A 286 -15.61 -4.32 6.38
C GLU A 286 -15.07 -2.94 5.95
N THR A 287 -14.09 -2.87 5.02
CA THR A 287 -13.57 -1.57 4.54
C THR A 287 -14.63 -0.72 3.82
N VAL A 288 -15.65 -1.34 3.24
CA VAL A 288 -16.70 -0.69 2.45
C VAL A 288 -18.10 -0.90 3.04
N LYS A 289 -18.20 -1.25 4.32
CA LYS A 289 -19.48 -1.43 5.02
C LYS A 289 -20.22 -0.12 5.25
N GLY A 290 -19.47 0.97 5.46
CA GLY A 290 -20.03 2.31 5.63
C GLY A 290 -20.79 2.81 4.40
N ILE A 291 -21.83 3.59 4.65
CA ILE A 291 -22.67 4.21 3.61
C ILE A 291 -22.33 5.71 3.54
N ILE A 292 -22.12 6.21 2.32
CA ILE A 292 -21.90 7.65 2.07
C ILE A 292 -23.22 8.22 1.55
N LEU A 293 -23.91 8.95 2.42
CA LEU A 293 -25.20 9.57 2.12
C LEU A 293 -25.04 10.89 1.33
N PRO A 294 -26.07 11.30 0.56
CA PRO A 294 -26.14 12.65 0.02
C PRO A 294 -26.16 13.69 1.13
N ILE A 295 -25.65 14.89 0.82
CA ILE A 295 -25.83 16.05 1.69
C ILE A 295 -27.25 16.58 1.40
N PRO A 296 -28.17 16.57 2.37
CA PRO A 296 -29.51 17.15 2.18
C PRO A 296 -29.40 18.65 1.90
N ASN A 297 -30.39 19.22 1.21
CA ASN A 297 -30.45 20.66 1.01
C ASN A 297 -30.45 21.33 2.39
N PRO A 298 -29.55 22.29 2.68
CA PRO A 298 -29.52 22.99 3.96
C PRO A 298 -30.87 23.60 4.36
N GLU A 299 -31.69 23.99 3.38
CA GLU A 299 -33.03 24.54 3.59
C GLU A 299 -34.05 23.50 4.09
N ASP A 300 -33.80 22.21 3.85
CA ASP A 300 -34.66 21.09 4.26
C ASP A 300 -34.21 20.47 5.61
N ILE A 301 -33.14 21.00 6.21
CA ILE A 301 -32.62 20.52 7.50
C ILE A 301 -33.32 21.32 8.61
N ASN A 302 -34.37 20.74 9.22
CA ASN A 302 -34.88 21.23 10.49
C ASN A 302 -33.81 21.00 11.57
N ILE A 303 -33.08 22.05 11.92
CA ILE A 303 -32.25 22.06 13.13
C ILE A 303 -33.20 22.33 14.29
N SER A 304 -33.87 21.28 14.79
CA SER A 304 -34.62 21.32 16.05
C SER A 304 -33.70 21.03 17.22
#